data_AF-A0A9D5Q153-F1
#
_entry.id   AF-A0A9D5Q153-F1
#
_cell.length_a   1.000
_cell.length_b   1.000
_cell.length_c   1.000
_cell.angle_alpha   90.00
_cell.angle_beta   90.00
_cell.angle_gamma   90.00
#
_symmetry.space_group_name_H-M   'P 1'
#
loop_
_entity.id
_entity.type
_entity.pdbx_description
1 polymer ?
#
loop_
_entity_poly.entity_id
_entity_poly.type
_entity_poly.pdbx_seq_one_letter_code
_entity_poly.pdbx_strand_id
1 'polypeptide(L)'
;MVFAENTRGLKPRSHALQGIFFLFIFSFLGLPDLRIFASSFSFMLIPMIVLFLWPRQSDPVFSMLGAFMGGLLVDILTGGAIGSFALVYVVCFYIFRPDLRLRMPPLTTVCVEFGVWLAVAFTIIIAQNLLLDSSSINLISLVRSALVTLIVFPLCYSIRKSLRTLIFADEETDI
;
A
#
# COMPACT_ATOMS: atom_id res chain seq x y z
N MET A 1 17.94 14.22 35.15
CA MET A 1 16.91 13.20 34.81
C MET A 1 15.95 13.71 33.71
N VAL A 2 16.47 14.32 32.63
CA VAL A 2 15.65 15.00 31.58
C VAL A 2 15.91 14.44 30.16
N PHE A 3 16.94 13.59 29.98
CA PHE A 3 17.30 13.05 28.66
C PHE A 3 16.57 11.76 28.27
N ALA A 4 15.78 11.16 29.16
CA ALA A 4 15.09 9.88 28.89
C ALA A 4 13.74 10.05 28.17
N GLU A 5 13.22 11.27 28.02
CA GLU A 5 11.88 11.50 27.47
C GLU A 5 11.88 11.67 25.94
N ASN A 6 13.02 12.05 25.34
CA ASN A 6 13.07 12.41 23.92
C ASN A 6 13.22 11.21 22.95
N THR A 7 13.52 10.00 23.45
CA THR A 7 13.67 8.81 22.59
C THR A 7 12.34 8.16 22.19
N ARG A 8 11.24 8.50 22.89
CA ARG A 8 9.90 7.95 22.60
C ARG A 8 9.34 8.40 21.25
N GLY A 9 9.76 9.57 20.75
CA GLY A 9 9.28 10.12 19.46
C GLY A 9 9.97 9.57 18.21
N LEU A 10 11.13 8.89 18.33
CA LEU A 10 11.93 8.50 17.16
C LEU A 10 11.47 7.19 16.51
N LYS A 11 10.99 6.21 17.30
CA LYS A 11 10.54 4.91 16.79
C LYS A 11 9.36 5.01 15.81
N PRO A 12 8.29 5.78 16.10
CA PRO A 12 7.15 5.93 15.18
C PRO A 12 7.54 6.52 13.82
N ARG A 13 8.48 7.47 13.82
CA ARG A 13 8.98 8.11 12.59
C ARG A 13 9.77 7.15 11.71
N SER A 14 10.62 6.31 12.33
CA SER A 14 11.38 5.29 11.61
C SER A 14 10.44 4.30 10.89
N HIS A 15 9.37 3.86 11.55
CA HIS A 15 8.38 2.98 10.93
C HIS A 15 7.63 3.66 9.78
N ALA A 16 7.26 4.94 9.91
CA ALA A 16 6.66 5.68 8.80
C ALA A 16 7.60 5.76 7.59
N LEU A 17 8.89 6.05 7.82
CA LEU A 17 9.91 6.09 6.77
C LEU A 17 10.10 4.74 6.06
N GLN A 18 10.05 3.63 6.79
CA GLN A 18 10.08 2.29 6.20
C GLN A 18 8.87 2.08 5.26
N GLY A 19 7.67 2.45 5.70
CA GLY A 19 6.46 2.37 4.88
C GLY A 19 6.59 3.19 3.59
N ILE A 20 7.07 4.43 3.70
CA ILE A 20 7.34 5.32 2.55
C ILE A 20 8.35 4.69 1.60
N PHE A 21 9.46 4.18 2.12
CA PHE A 21 10.50 3.56 1.31
C PHE A 21 9.96 2.37 0.49
N PHE A 22 9.21 1.46 1.13
CA PHE A 22 8.58 0.35 0.42
C PHE A 22 7.54 0.82 -0.58
N LEU A 23 6.78 1.88 -0.27
CA LEU A 23 5.76 2.41 -1.16
C LEU A 23 6.40 2.94 -2.44
N PHE A 24 7.53 3.62 -2.33
CA PHE A 24 8.31 4.08 -3.47
C PHE A 24 8.81 2.90 -4.32
N ILE A 25 9.44 1.89 -3.70
CA ILE A 25 9.90 0.69 -4.42
C ILE A 25 8.76 0.03 -5.18
N PHE A 26 7.62 -0.18 -4.52
CA PHE A 26 6.47 -0.83 -5.14
C PHE A 26 5.82 0.04 -6.23
N SER A 27 5.90 1.37 -6.11
CA SER A 27 5.46 2.30 -7.16
C SER A 27 6.29 2.13 -8.43
N PHE A 28 7.61 1.97 -8.32
CA PHE A 28 8.46 1.66 -9.46
C PHE A 28 8.22 0.24 -10.01
N LEU A 29 8.01 -0.75 -9.14
CA LEU A 29 7.66 -2.11 -9.57
C LEU A 29 6.29 -2.18 -10.27
N GLY A 30 5.41 -1.22 -10.00
CA GLY A 30 4.10 -1.11 -10.65
C GLY A 30 4.13 -0.56 -12.08
N LEU A 31 5.29 -0.03 -12.53
CA LEU A 31 5.43 0.59 -13.84
C LEU A 31 5.43 -0.35 -15.05
N PRO A 32 6.16 -1.48 -15.04
CA PRO A 32 6.34 -2.25 -16.26
C PRO A 32 5.04 -2.98 -16.60
N ASP A 33 4.39 -2.63 -17.71
CA ASP A 33 3.27 -3.43 -18.21
C ASP A 33 3.79 -4.73 -18.86
N LEU A 34 3.29 -5.87 -18.40
CA LEU A 34 3.62 -7.16 -18.99
C LEU A 34 2.65 -7.45 -20.13
N ARG A 35 3.16 -7.54 -21.36
CA ARG A 35 2.38 -7.90 -22.54
C ARG A 35 2.55 -9.39 -22.82
N ILE A 36 1.48 -10.17 -22.64
CA ILE A 36 1.44 -11.59 -23.01
C ILE A 36 0.42 -11.76 -24.15
N PHE A 37 0.90 -12.15 -25.33
CA PHE A 37 0.10 -12.22 -26.57
C PHE A 37 -0.56 -10.87 -26.90
N ALA A 38 -1.90 -10.84 -26.96
CA ALA A 38 -2.70 -9.65 -27.23
C ALA A 38 -3.22 -8.95 -25.95
N SER A 39 -2.81 -9.41 -24.77
CA SER A 39 -3.27 -8.86 -23.49
C SER A 39 -2.15 -8.12 -22.77
N SER A 40 -2.44 -6.89 -22.33
CA SER A 40 -1.61 -6.16 -21.36
C SER A 40 -2.09 -6.47 -19.93
N PHE A 41 -1.13 -6.73 -19.06
CA PHE A 41 -1.30 -6.83 -17.62
C PHE A 41 -0.58 -5.65 -16.97
N SER A 42 -1.35 -4.79 -16.32
CA SER A 42 -0.80 -3.63 -15.62
C SER A 42 -0.63 -3.94 -14.13
N PHE A 43 0.48 -3.46 -13.55
CA PHE A 43 0.80 -3.62 -12.14
C PHE A 43 0.58 -2.33 -11.33
N MET A 44 -0.18 -1.39 -11.89
CA MET A 44 -0.46 -0.09 -11.29
C MET A 44 -1.01 -0.15 -9.86
N LEU A 45 -1.75 -1.19 -9.51
CA LEU A 45 -2.33 -1.37 -8.17
C LEU A 45 -1.40 -2.06 -7.16
N ILE A 46 -0.21 -2.51 -7.55
CA ILE A 46 0.77 -3.12 -6.65
C ILE A 46 1.09 -2.27 -5.40
N PRO A 47 1.27 -0.94 -5.47
CA PRO A 47 1.66 -0.17 -4.29
C PRO A 47 0.56 -0.12 -3.21
N MET A 48 -0.69 -0.46 -3.54
CA MET A 48 -1.76 -0.67 -2.56
C MET A 48 -1.44 -1.80 -1.58
N ILE A 49 -0.63 -2.79 -1.98
CA ILE A 49 -0.15 -3.84 -1.08
C ILE A 49 0.66 -3.22 0.06
N VAL A 50 1.53 -2.26 -0.23
CA VAL A 50 2.34 -1.58 0.79
C VAL A 50 1.46 -0.71 1.67
N LEU A 51 0.51 0.02 1.08
CA LEU A 51 -0.46 0.82 1.82
C LEU A 51 -1.24 -0.03 2.83
N PHE A 52 -1.68 -1.22 2.42
CA PHE A 52 -2.35 -2.18 3.30
C PHE A 52 -1.41 -2.77 4.35
N LEU A 53 -0.18 -3.09 3.95
CA LEU A 53 0.87 -3.63 4.81
C LEU A 53 1.65 -2.54 5.54
N TRP A 54 1.09 -1.35 5.71
CA TRP A 54 1.78 -0.25 6.37
C TRP A 54 2.32 -0.67 7.75
N PRO A 55 3.50 -0.18 8.15
CA PRO A 55 4.04 -0.43 9.49
C PRO A 55 3.06 0.03 10.58
N ARG A 56 2.95 -0.77 11.63
CA ARG A 56 2.13 -0.43 12.80
C ARG A 56 2.85 0.59 13.65
N GLN A 57 2.11 1.35 14.44
CA GLN A 57 2.68 2.36 15.35
C GLN A 57 3.53 3.42 14.61
N SER A 58 3.35 3.55 13.29
CA SER A 58 3.96 4.64 12.54
C SER A 58 3.31 5.96 12.91
N ASP A 59 4.06 7.05 12.82
CA ASP A 59 3.47 8.37 13.03
C ASP A 59 2.36 8.63 11.99
N PRO A 60 1.12 8.96 12.40
CA PRO A 60 -0.02 9.05 11.50
C PRO A 60 0.10 10.21 10.51
N VAL A 61 0.71 11.33 10.91
CA VAL A 61 0.88 12.50 10.05
C VAL A 61 1.90 12.20 8.97
N PHE A 62 3.06 11.65 9.34
CA PHE A 62 4.07 11.22 8.36
C PHE A 62 3.56 10.10 7.46
N SER A 63 2.74 9.19 7.98
CA SER A 63 2.16 8.10 7.19
C SER A 63 1.16 8.61 6.15
N MET A 64 0.29 9.55 6.53
CA MET A 64 -0.66 10.17 5.61
C MET A 64 0.06 10.99 4.54
N LEU A 65 1.10 11.76 4.92
CA LEU A 65 1.96 12.46 3.97
C LEU A 65 2.68 11.48 3.03
N GLY A 66 3.15 10.36 3.56
CA GLY A 66 3.76 9.28 2.80
C GLY A 66 2.83 8.67 1.76
N ALA A 67 1.59 8.35 2.16
CA ALA A 67 0.54 7.85 1.28
C ALA A 67 0.21 8.87 0.17
N PHE A 68 0.09 10.15 0.51
CA PHE A 68 -0.13 11.22 -0.45
C PHE A 68 1.01 11.34 -1.48
N MET A 69 2.25 11.40 -1.00
CA MET A 69 3.44 11.50 -1.87
C MET A 69 3.61 10.26 -2.76
N GLY A 70 3.33 9.06 -2.24
CA GLY A 70 3.37 7.84 -3.04
C GLY A 70 2.28 7.79 -4.11
N GLY A 71 1.06 8.26 -3.79
CA GLY A 71 0.01 8.36 -4.80
C GLY A 71 0.31 9.40 -5.88
N LEU A 72 0.87 10.57 -5.51
CA LEU A 72 1.37 11.55 -6.48
C LEU A 72 2.48 10.98 -7.36
N LEU A 73 3.39 10.18 -6.79
CA LEU A 73 4.42 9.50 -7.54
C LEU A 73 3.81 8.56 -8.58
N VAL A 74 2.81 7.76 -8.20
CA VAL A 74 2.10 6.87 -9.15
C VAL A 74 1.41 7.68 -10.25
N ASP A 75 0.77 8.81 -9.93
CA ASP A 75 0.15 9.69 -10.93
C ASP A 75 1.19 10.18 -11.97
N ILE A 76 2.35 10.66 -11.49
CA ILE A 76 3.45 11.14 -12.35
C ILE A 76 4.00 10.00 -13.21
N LEU A 77 4.27 8.85 -12.60
CA LEU A 77 4.92 7.73 -13.26
C LEU A 77 4.02 7.06 -14.31
N THR A 78 2.70 7.10 -14.12
CA THR A 78 1.73 6.49 -15.03
C THR A 78 1.19 7.46 -16.08
N GLY A 79 1.50 8.75 -15.96
CA GLY A 79 0.96 9.81 -16.81
C GLY A 79 -0.54 10.03 -16.63
N GLY A 80 -1.08 9.64 -15.46
CA GLY A 80 -2.48 9.82 -15.10
C GLY A 80 -2.82 11.26 -14.71
N ALA A 81 -4.09 11.50 -14.38
CA ALA A 81 -4.51 12.79 -13.83
C ALA A 81 -3.84 13.03 -12.47
N ILE A 82 -3.10 14.13 -12.35
CA ILE A 82 -2.37 14.48 -11.11
C ILE A 82 -3.35 14.58 -9.95
N GLY A 83 -3.11 13.82 -8.89
CA GLY A 83 -3.91 13.80 -7.68
C GLY A 83 -4.92 12.65 -7.61
N SER A 84 -5.13 11.88 -8.69
CA SER A 84 -6.08 10.76 -8.70
C SER A 84 -5.67 9.68 -7.70
N PHE A 85 -4.47 9.11 -7.85
CA PHE A 85 -3.94 8.10 -6.94
C PHE A 85 -3.56 8.68 -5.58
N ALA A 86 -3.10 9.94 -5.53
CA ALA A 86 -2.88 10.63 -4.26
C ALA A 86 -4.13 10.62 -3.38
N LEU A 87 -5.30 10.94 -3.97
CA LEU A 87 -6.58 10.92 -3.27
C LEU A 87 -6.97 9.48 -2.88
N VAL A 88 -6.87 8.52 -3.80
CA VAL A 88 -7.19 7.10 -3.51
C VAL A 88 -6.37 6.61 -2.32
N TYR A 89 -5.06 6.87 -2.30
CA TYR A 89 -4.16 6.37 -1.25
C TYR A 89 -4.46 7.04 0.09
N VAL A 90 -4.67 8.35 0.12
CA VAL A 90 -5.01 9.06 1.35
C VAL A 90 -6.36 8.60 1.90
N VAL A 91 -7.37 8.46 1.05
CA VAL A 91 -8.71 8.01 1.46
C VAL A 91 -8.66 6.58 1.98
N CYS A 92 -8.02 5.65 1.27
CA CYS A 92 -7.86 4.27 1.74
C CYS A 92 -7.07 4.22 3.05
N PHE A 93 -5.98 4.98 3.17
CA PHE A 93 -5.20 5.05 4.41
C PHE A 93 -6.06 5.56 5.58
N TYR A 94 -6.82 6.64 5.37
CA TYR A 94 -7.65 7.26 6.39
C TYR A 94 -8.83 6.38 6.84
N ILE A 95 -9.52 5.72 5.90
CA ILE A 95 -10.68 4.88 6.18
C ILE A 95 -10.27 3.65 6.99
N PHE A 96 -9.20 2.98 6.55
CA PHE A 96 -8.88 1.67 7.08
C PHE A 96 -7.80 1.66 8.17
N ARG A 97 -7.09 2.78 8.36
CA ARG A 97 -6.14 3.03 9.45
C ARG A 97 -5.22 1.85 9.74
N PRO A 98 -4.38 1.45 8.76
CA PRO A 98 -3.51 0.27 8.91
C PRO A 98 -2.52 0.41 10.07
N ASP A 99 -2.20 1.64 10.47
CA ASP A 99 -1.35 2.02 11.58
C ASP A 99 -1.89 1.60 12.96
N LEU A 100 -3.23 1.51 13.10
CA LEU A 100 -3.91 1.16 14.36
C LEU A 100 -4.13 -0.36 14.55
N ARG A 101 -3.66 -1.21 13.62
CA ARG A 101 -3.89 -2.65 13.69
C ARG A 101 -3.13 -3.31 14.85
N LEU A 102 -3.87 -3.87 15.81
CA LEU A 102 -3.29 -4.49 17.01
C LEU A 102 -2.64 -5.85 16.75
N ARG A 103 -3.25 -6.74 15.94
CA ARG A 103 -2.82 -8.14 15.76
C ARG A 103 -2.70 -8.52 14.29
N MET A 104 -1.82 -9.47 13.97
CA MET A 104 -1.67 -10.00 12.61
C MET A 104 -2.73 -11.09 12.41
N PRO A 105 -3.74 -10.90 11.53
CA PRO A 105 -4.76 -11.92 11.30
C PRO A 105 -4.20 -13.14 10.54
N PRO A 106 -4.92 -14.26 10.50
CA PRO A 106 -4.57 -15.38 9.62
C PRO A 106 -4.66 -14.96 8.15
N LEU A 107 -3.88 -15.61 7.28
CA LEU A 107 -3.75 -15.23 5.86
C LEU A 107 -5.09 -15.07 5.16
N THR A 108 -6.04 -15.98 5.40
CA THR A 108 -7.38 -15.94 4.80
C THR A 108 -8.14 -14.66 5.13
N THR A 109 -8.19 -14.28 6.41
CA THR A 109 -8.83 -13.04 6.86
C THR A 109 -8.16 -11.82 6.24
N VAL A 110 -6.83 -11.79 6.20
CA VAL A 110 -6.09 -10.67 5.61
C VAL A 110 -6.36 -10.54 4.11
N CYS A 111 -6.42 -11.66 3.37
CA CYS A 111 -6.75 -11.62 1.94
C CYS A 111 -8.16 -11.08 1.68
N VAL A 112 -9.14 -11.43 2.52
CA VAL A 112 -10.51 -10.89 2.42
C VAL A 112 -10.52 -9.40 2.71
N GLU A 113 -9.87 -8.96 3.80
CA GLU A 113 -9.74 -7.54 4.12
C GLU A 113 -9.07 -6.75 2.98
N PHE A 114 -8.00 -7.29 2.40
CA PHE A 114 -7.32 -6.66 1.26
C PHE A 114 -8.23 -6.59 0.02
N GLY A 115 -9.03 -7.62 -0.24
CA GLY A 115 -10.04 -7.61 -1.30
C GLY A 115 -11.06 -6.48 -1.11
N VAL A 116 -11.52 -6.24 0.12
CA VAL A 116 -12.42 -5.11 0.45
C VAL A 116 -11.74 -3.76 0.22
N TRP A 117 -10.47 -3.61 0.61
CA TRP A 117 -9.69 -2.40 0.33
C TRP A 117 -9.58 -2.12 -1.17
N LEU A 118 -9.30 -3.17 -1.95
CA LEU A 118 -9.15 -3.07 -3.39
C LEU A 118 -10.47 -2.69 -4.06
N ALA A 119 -11.59 -3.24 -3.58
CA ALA A 119 -12.94 -2.86 -4.04
C ALA A 119 -13.24 -1.38 -3.73
N VAL A 120 -12.91 -0.89 -2.53
CA VAL A 120 -13.08 0.54 -2.20
C VAL A 120 -12.22 1.42 -3.11
N ALA A 121 -10.94 1.10 -3.30
CA ALA A 121 -10.07 1.84 -4.21
C ALA A 121 -10.62 1.86 -5.65
N PHE A 122 -11.12 0.72 -6.12
CA PHE A 122 -11.74 0.59 -7.43
C PHE A 122 -12.98 1.49 -7.57
N THR A 123 -13.84 1.55 -6.54
CA THR A 123 -15.01 2.46 -6.56
C THR A 123 -14.60 3.93 -6.60
N ILE A 124 -13.53 4.32 -5.89
CA ILE A 124 -13.03 5.70 -5.92
C ILE A 124 -12.49 6.05 -7.31
N ILE A 125 -11.72 5.15 -7.93
CA ILE A 125 -11.17 5.37 -9.28
C ILE A 125 -12.31 5.53 -10.31
N ILE A 126 -13.34 4.68 -10.26
CA ILE A 126 -14.51 4.81 -11.15
C ILE A 126 -15.23 6.13 -10.90
N ALA A 127 -15.48 6.48 -9.63
CA ALA A 127 -16.16 7.73 -9.27
C ALA A 127 -15.38 8.96 -9.76
N GLN A 128 -14.05 8.96 -9.61
CA GLN A 128 -13.18 10.04 -10.11
C GLN A 128 -13.31 10.22 -11.62
N ASN A 129 -13.29 9.13 -12.39
CA ASN A 129 -13.40 9.25 -13.85
C ASN A 129 -14.79 9.67 -14.32
N LEU A 130 -15.86 9.20 -13.66
CA LEU A 130 -17.22 9.67 -13.92
C LEU A 130 -17.36 11.18 -13.66
N LEU A 131 -16.67 11.72 -12.65
CA LEU A 131 -16.73 13.14 -12.31
C LEU A 131 -15.84 14.02 -13.20
N LEU A 132 -14.71 13.50 -13.66
CA LEU A 132 -13.73 14.27 -14.43
C LEU A 132 -14.00 14.29 -15.94
N ASP A 133 -15.03 13.56 -16.40
CA ASP A 133 -15.38 13.37 -17.82
C ASP A 133 -14.15 13.02 -18.69
N SER A 134 -13.17 12.39 -18.06
CA SER A 134 -11.90 12.02 -18.68
C SER A 134 -12.13 10.76 -19.49
N SER A 135 -11.43 10.66 -20.62
CA SER A 135 -11.39 9.53 -21.56
C SER A 135 -11.83 8.17 -21.00
N SER A 136 -12.47 7.35 -21.84
CA SER A 136 -12.92 5.99 -21.52
C SER A 136 -11.89 5.19 -20.69
N ILE A 137 -12.17 4.97 -19.40
CA ILE A 137 -11.37 4.02 -18.61
C ILE A 137 -11.44 2.66 -19.28
N ASN A 138 -10.29 2.05 -19.49
CA ASN A 138 -10.21 0.63 -19.79
C ASN A 138 -10.48 -0.19 -18.53
N LEU A 139 -11.76 -0.43 -18.21
CA LEU A 139 -12.18 -1.19 -17.02
C LEU A 139 -11.58 -2.59 -17.00
N ILE A 140 -11.39 -3.20 -18.17
CA ILE A 140 -10.77 -4.53 -18.30
C ILE A 140 -9.33 -4.49 -17.81
N SER A 141 -8.56 -3.44 -18.14
CA SER A 141 -7.20 -3.26 -17.63
C SER A 141 -7.18 -3.13 -16.11
N LEU A 142 -8.12 -2.35 -15.55
CA LEU A 142 -8.21 -2.13 -14.11
C LEU A 142 -8.57 -3.41 -13.35
N VAL A 143 -9.52 -4.20 -13.87
CA VAL A 143 -9.89 -5.51 -13.29
C VAL A 143 -8.72 -6.49 -13.36
N ARG A 144 -7.98 -6.54 -14.48
CA ARG A 144 -6.78 -7.38 -14.59
C ARG A 144 -5.70 -6.97 -13.58
N SER A 145 -5.46 -5.66 -13.43
CA SER A 145 -4.52 -5.15 -12.44
C SER A 145 -4.93 -5.51 -11.01
N ALA A 146 -6.22 -5.43 -10.71
CA ALA A 146 -6.77 -5.82 -9.41
C ALA A 146 -6.56 -7.32 -9.14
N LEU A 147 -6.83 -8.18 -10.12
CA LEU A 147 -6.62 -9.63 -10.01
C LEU A 147 -5.15 -9.98 -9.78
N VAL A 148 -4.25 -9.38 -10.56
CA VAL A 148 -2.80 -9.57 -10.38
C VAL A 148 -2.36 -9.14 -8.99
N THR A 149 -2.81 -7.96 -8.53
CA THR A 149 -2.49 -7.45 -7.20
C THR A 149 -3.01 -8.38 -6.10
N LEU A 150 -4.23 -8.92 -6.26
CA LEU A 150 -4.81 -9.89 -5.32
C LEU A 150 -4.01 -11.20 -5.26
N ILE A 151 -3.45 -11.66 -6.38
CA ILE A 151 -2.58 -12.85 -6.45
C ILE A 151 -1.21 -12.59 -5.83
N VAL A 152 -0.63 -11.40 -6.05
CA VAL A 152 0.68 -11.02 -5.51
C VAL A 152 0.62 -10.77 -4.00
N PHE A 153 -0.51 -10.27 -3.51
CA PHE A 153 -0.73 -9.95 -2.10
C PHE A 153 -0.34 -11.05 -1.10
N PRO A 154 -0.84 -12.30 -1.19
CA PRO A 154 -0.50 -13.35 -0.24
C PRO A 154 0.99 -13.69 -0.22
N LEU A 155 1.70 -13.54 -1.34
CA LEU A 155 3.16 -13.72 -1.41
C LEU A 155 3.87 -12.63 -0.60
N CYS A 156 3.53 -11.36 -0.84
CA CYS A 156 4.10 -10.24 -0.07
C CYS A 156 3.80 -10.36 1.44
N TYR A 157 2.57 -10.75 1.80
CA TYR A 157 2.20 -10.98 3.19
C TYR A 157 3.01 -12.10 3.83
N SER A 158 3.19 -13.21 3.12
CA SER A 158 3.96 -14.37 3.60
C SER A 158 5.42 -14.02 3.82
N ILE A 159 6.05 -13.29 2.88
CA ILE A 159 7.43 -12.81 3.01
C ILE A 159 7.56 -11.90 4.23
N ARG A 160 6.65 -10.92 4.39
CA ARG A 160 6.65 -10.02 5.56
C ARG A 160 6.53 -10.80 6.87
N LYS A 161 5.65 -11.81 6.90
CA LYS A 161 5.45 -12.66 8.09
C LYS A 161 6.73 -13.43 8.42
N SER A 162 7.37 -14.07 7.43
CA SER A 162 8.61 -14.82 7.63
C SER A 162 9.77 -13.93 8.10
N LEU A 163 9.95 -12.75 7.49
CA LEU A 163 10.97 -11.79 7.91
C LEU A 163 10.79 -11.35 9.36
N ARG A 164 9.53 -11.14 9.77
CA ARG A 164 9.22 -10.82 11.16
C ARG A 164 9.63 -11.97 12.09
N THR A 165 9.25 -13.20 11.77
CA THR A 165 9.58 -14.35 12.62
C THR A 165 11.10 -14.53 12.74
N LEU A 166 11.86 -14.33 11.67
CA LEU A 166 13.32 -14.45 11.71
C LEU A 166 13.98 -13.35 12.55
N ILE A 167 13.56 -12.10 12.41
CA ILE A 167 14.17 -10.97 13.13
C ILE A 167 13.87 -11.03 14.64
N PHE A 168 12.69 -11.51 15.03
CA PHE A 168 12.27 -11.56 16.44
C PHE A 168 12.54 -12.91 17.12
N ALA A 169 12.85 -13.99 16.38
CA ALA A 169 13.23 -15.27 16.98
C ALA A 169 14.52 -15.18 17.78
N ASP A 170 15.45 -14.30 17.37
CA ASP A 170 16.73 -14.10 18.06
C ASP A 170 16.57 -13.39 19.43
N GLU A 171 15.47 -12.65 19.66
CA GLU A 171 15.23 -11.96 20.94
C GLU A 171 14.68 -12.90 22.05
N GLU A 172 14.15 -14.08 21.70
CA GLU A 172 13.60 -15.04 22.69
C GLU A 172 14.64 -16.06 23.21
N THR A 173 15.81 -16.19 22.57
CA THR A 173 16.86 -17.15 22.98
C THR A 173 17.86 -16.62 24.00
N ASP A 174 17.80 -15.33 24.35
CA ASP A 174 18.71 -14.67 25.30
C ASP A 174 18.09 -14.46 26.71
N ILE A 175 17.02 -15.21 27.04
CA ILE A 175 16.39 -15.24 28.39
C ILE A 175 16.57 -16.63 28.99
#